data_AF-A0ABD0WXA3-F1
#
_entry.id   AF-A0ABD0WXA3-F1
#
_cell.length_a   1.000
_cell.length_b   1.000
_cell.length_c   1.000
_cell.angle_alpha   90.00
_cell.angle_beta   90.00
_cell.angle_gamma   90.00
#
_symmetry.space_group_name_H-M   'P 1'
#
loop_
_entity.id
_entity.type
_entity.pdbx_description
1 polymer ?
#
loop_
_entity_poly.entity_id
_entity_poly.type
_entity_poly.pdbx_seq_one_letter_code
_entity_poly.pdbx_strand_id
1 'polypeptide(L)'
;MEADIRKWVAQCPQCQSKRAHIKEKTQYNPKEVSEPLELVGMDLVGKLTLTDGDDRVNRLLGMEETSEGINKRESVYDNVKCNVQKSQDRVRKRKRERGQEDNFEVGDLVLRKNVKQELRKGGKQEANMLGPLNSETRGKDC
;
A
#
# COMPACT_ATOMS: atom_id res chain seq x y z
N MET A 1 41.75 -16.43 43.92
CA MET A 1 41.28 -15.05 44.16
C MET A 1 40.17 -14.66 43.19
N GLU A 2 40.40 -14.59 41.88
CA GLU A 2 39.33 -14.21 40.93
C GLU A 2 38.17 -15.22 40.89
N ALA A 3 38.47 -16.52 40.98
CA ALA A 3 37.47 -17.59 41.06
C ALA A 3 36.60 -17.50 42.33
N ASP A 4 37.20 -17.11 43.46
CA ASP A 4 36.52 -16.98 44.75
C ASP A 4 35.58 -15.78 44.77
N ILE A 5 36.00 -14.67 44.17
CA ILE A 5 35.16 -13.48 43.97
C ILE A 5 33.96 -13.83 43.10
N ARG A 6 34.16 -14.55 41.98
CA ARG A 6 33.06 -14.99 41.11
C ARG A 6 32.07 -15.91 41.85
N LYS A 7 32.59 -16.84 42.67
CA LYS A 7 31.77 -17.73 43.50
C LYS A 7 30.96 -16.95 44.54
N TRP A 8 31.57 -15.98 45.20
CA TRP A 8 30.91 -15.12 46.19
C TRP A 8 29.81 -14.26 45.54
N VAL A 9 30.09 -13.64 44.38
CA VAL A 9 29.12 -12.86 43.61
C VAL A 9 27.96 -13.73 43.11
N ALA A 10 28.22 -14.99 42.72
CA ALA A 10 27.20 -15.93 42.28
C ALA A 10 26.22 -16.34 43.40
N GLN A 11 26.71 -16.41 44.64
CA GLN A 11 25.91 -16.81 45.81
C GLN A 11 25.18 -15.63 46.46
N CYS A 12 25.53 -14.39 46.12
CA CYS A 12 24.92 -13.20 46.71
C CYS A 12 23.53 -12.90 46.10
N PRO A 13 22.42 -13.02 46.88
CA PRO A 13 21.06 -12.82 46.35
C PRO A 13 20.82 -11.41 45.82
N GLN A 14 21.42 -10.39 46.45
CA GLN A 14 21.29 -8.99 46.01
C GLN A 14 22.03 -8.71 44.69
N CYS A 15 23.17 -9.37 44.46
CA CYS A 15 23.90 -9.23 43.21
C CYS A 15 23.18 -9.93 42.06
N GLN A 16 22.60 -11.11 42.31
CA GLN A 16 21.86 -11.86 41.30
C GLN A 16 20.52 -11.20 40.94
N SER A 17 19.79 -10.63 41.91
CA SER A 17 18.52 -9.93 41.62
C SER A 17 18.73 -8.70 40.73
N LYS A 18 19.76 -7.89 41.00
CA LYS A 18 20.13 -6.76 40.14
C LYS A 18 20.53 -7.20 38.74
N ARG A 19 21.23 -8.33 38.60
CA ARG A 19 21.62 -8.90 37.30
C ARG A 19 20.44 -9.41 36.49
N ALA A 20 19.40 -9.97 37.14
CA ALA A 20 18.19 -10.44 36.46
C ALA A 20 17.43 -9.34 35.70
N HIS A 21 17.62 -8.08 36.08
CA HIS A 21 17.02 -6.92 35.41
C HIS A 21 17.90 -6.29 34.32
N ILE A 22 19.15 -6.74 34.17
CA ILE A 22 20.04 -6.30 33.10
C ILE A 22 19.65 -7.06 31.84
N LYS A 23 18.79 -6.46 31.01
CA LYS A 23 18.51 -6.97 29.68
C LYS A 23 19.82 -6.97 28.89
N GLU A 24 20.32 -8.14 28.49
CA GLU A 24 21.37 -8.23 27.49
C GLU A 24 20.91 -7.47 26.25
N LYS A 25 21.79 -6.65 25.67
CA LYS A 25 21.50 -5.93 24.44
C LYS A 25 21.33 -6.96 23.33
N THR A 26 20.09 -7.34 23.04
CA THR A 26 19.76 -8.07 21.82
C THR A 26 20.18 -7.22 20.63
N GLN A 27 21.01 -7.79 19.77
CA GLN A 27 21.44 -7.15 18.53
C GLN A 27 20.22 -7.02 17.62
N TYR A 28 19.85 -5.79 17.28
CA TYR A 28 18.72 -5.54 16.38
C TYR A 28 19.19 -5.74 14.94
N ASN A 29 18.59 -6.70 14.24
CA ASN A 29 18.81 -6.89 12.81
C ASN A 29 17.87 -5.94 12.05
N PRO A 30 18.39 -4.99 11.25
CA PRO A 30 17.57 -4.13 10.41
C PRO A 30 16.71 -4.95 9.44
N LYS A 31 15.48 -4.50 9.16
CA LYS A 31 14.65 -5.11 8.11
C LYS A 31 15.22 -4.73 6.75
N GLU A 32 15.51 -5.72 5.92
CA GLU A 32 15.88 -5.50 4.52
C GLU A 32 14.64 -5.07 3.71
N VAL A 33 14.80 -4.03 2.90
CA VAL A 33 13.78 -3.50 2.01
C VAL A 33 14.35 -3.56 0.60
N SER A 34 13.69 -4.31 -0.28
CA SER A 34 14.14 -4.64 -1.63
C SER A 34 13.68 -3.63 -2.68
N GLU A 35 12.52 -3.00 -2.48
CA GLU A 35 11.94 -2.04 -3.43
C GLU A 35 11.54 -0.71 -2.75
N PRO A 36 11.58 0.43 -3.48
CA PRO A 36 11.11 1.70 -2.95
C PRO A 36 9.63 1.62 -2.50
N LEU A 37 9.32 2.17 -1.33
CA LEU A 37 7.99 2.18 -0.71
C LEU A 37 7.44 0.81 -0.27
N GLU A 38 8.23 -0.26 -0.31
CA GLU A 38 7.83 -1.59 0.18
C GLU A 38 7.53 -1.58 1.69
N LEU A 39 8.32 -0.83 2.47
CA LEU A 39 8.10 -0.68 3.90
C LEU A 39 8.20 0.79 4.30
N VAL A 40 7.13 1.31 4.90
CA VAL A 40 7.10 2.64 5.51
C VAL A 40 6.86 2.49 7.00
N GLY A 41 7.84 2.91 7.80
CA GLY A 41 7.68 3.05 9.25
C GLY A 41 7.10 4.41 9.57
N MET A 42 5.90 4.43 10.16
CA MET A 42 5.29 5.64 10.71
C MET A 42 5.24 5.52 12.22
N ASP A 43 5.65 6.58 12.92
CA ASP A 43 5.59 6.65 14.38
C ASP A 43 5.04 7.99 14.82
N LEU A 44 4.33 7.99 15.95
CA LEU A 44 3.85 9.22 16.57
C LEU A 44 4.97 9.76 17.45
N VAL A 45 5.49 10.93 17.07
CA VAL A 45 6.36 11.69 17.96
C VAL A 45 5.50 12.23 19.10
N GLY A 46 6.04 12.20 20.33
CA GLY A 46 5.31 12.45 21.58
C GLY A 46 4.48 13.74 21.62
N LYS A 47 3.77 13.94 22.74
CA LYS A 47 2.81 15.03 22.90
C LYS A 47 3.42 16.38 22.51
N LEU A 48 2.91 16.96 21.45
CA LEU A 48 3.21 18.34 21.10
C LEU A 48 2.64 19.25 22.19
N THR A 49 3.39 20.28 22.56
CA THR A 49 2.89 21.30 23.50
C THR A 49 1.69 21.99 22.85
N LEU A 50 0.52 21.84 23.48
CA LEU A 50 -0.69 22.52 23.07
C LEU A 50 -0.46 24.03 23.23
N THR A 51 -0.67 24.78 22.16
CA THR A 51 -0.83 26.23 22.23
C THR A 51 -2.28 26.55 22.58
N ASP A 52 -2.53 27.68 23.26
CA ASP A 52 -3.85 28.03 23.82
C ASP A 52 -4.99 28.19 22.77
N GLY A 53 -4.71 28.01 21.47
CA GLY A 53 -5.68 28.02 20.36
C GLY A 53 -5.80 26.72 19.56
N ASP A 54 -5.08 25.64 19.94
CA ASP A 54 -4.83 24.48 19.07
C ASP A 54 -6.05 23.61 18.77
N ASP A 55 -7.00 23.45 19.69
CA ASP A 55 -8.16 22.57 19.45
C ASP A 55 -9.08 23.10 18.35
N ARG A 56 -9.10 24.42 18.14
CA ARG A 56 -9.91 25.05 17.11
C ARG A 56 -9.18 25.09 15.78
N VAL A 57 -7.88 25.40 15.79
CA VAL A 57 -7.04 25.46 14.59
C VAL A 57 -6.81 24.07 14.01
N ASN A 58 -6.46 23.06 14.82
CA ASN A 58 -6.26 21.69 14.32
C ASN A 58 -7.56 21.07 13.79
N ARG A 59 -8.71 21.40 14.38
CA ARG A 59 -10.01 20.98 13.86
C ARG A 59 -10.34 21.66 12.53
N LEU A 60 -10.03 22.95 12.39
CA LEU A 60 -10.21 23.69 11.15
C LEU A 60 -9.27 23.18 10.05
N LEU A 61 -7.99 22.94 10.36
CA LEU A 61 -7.00 22.35 9.42
C LEU A 61 -7.40 20.94 8.98
N GLY A 62 -7.84 20.07 9.90
CA GLY A 62 -8.32 18.72 9.55
C GLY A 62 -9.60 18.73 8.69
N MET A 63 -10.47 19.73 8.88
CA MET A 63 -11.65 19.95 8.01
C MET A 63 -11.25 20.59 6.66
N GLU A 64 -10.27 21.47 6.64
CA GLU A 64 -9.76 22.14 5.44
C GLU A 64 -9.04 21.13 4.52
N GLU A 65 -8.14 20.30 5.05
CA GLU A 65 -7.45 19.24 4.28
C GLU A 65 -8.41 18.20 3.70
N THR A 66 -9.42 17.78 4.47
CA THR A 66 -10.45 16.85 3.97
C THR A 66 -11.34 17.51 2.91
N SER A 67 -11.66 18.80 3.06
CA SER A 67 -12.43 19.55 2.05
C SER A 67 -11.64 19.79 0.77
N GLU A 68 -10.34 20.09 0.83
CA GLU A 68 -9.50 20.27 -0.38
C GLU A 68 -9.36 18.97 -1.18
N GLY A 69 -9.14 17.84 -0.49
CA GLY A 69 -9.05 16.53 -1.14
C GLY A 69 -10.37 16.11 -1.81
N ILE A 70 -11.50 16.39 -1.15
CA ILE A 70 -12.83 16.13 -1.69
C ILE A 70 -13.15 17.07 -2.87
N ASN A 71 -12.78 18.36 -2.77
CA ASN A 71 -13.02 19.35 -3.82
C ASN A 71 -12.17 19.09 -5.07
N LYS A 72 -10.93 18.60 -4.94
CA LYS A 72 -10.06 18.26 -6.07
C LYS A 72 -10.48 16.95 -6.76
N ARG A 73 -11.24 16.08 -6.09
CA ARG A 73 -11.62 14.76 -6.61
C ARG A 73 -12.40 14.84 -7.92
N GLU A 74 -13.35 15.77 -8.04
CA GLU A 74 -14.16 15.93 -9.25
C GLU A 74 -13.29 16.36 -10.45
N SER A 75 -12.44 17.37 -10.25
CA SER A 75 -11.48 17.82 -11.26
C SER A 75 -10.48 16.73 -11.67
N VAL A 76 -9.95 15.96 -10.72
CA VAL A 76 -9.06 14.82 -11.02
C VAL A 76 -9.80 13.74 -11.80
N TYR A 77 -11.05 13.45 -11.46
CA TYR A 77 -11.87 12.47 -12.16
C TYR A 77 -12.16 12.89 -13.61
N ASP A 78 -12.48 14.16 -13.84
CA ASP A 78 -12.69 14.71 -15.18
C ASP A 78 -11.42 14.69 -16.03
N ASN A 79 -10.27 15.01 -15.42
CA ASN A 79 -8.97 14.91 -16.09
C ASN A 79 -8.65 13.47 -16.51
N VAL A 80 -8.90 12.49 -15.63
CA VAL A 80 -8.72 11.07 -15.95
C VAL A 80 -9.67 10.65 -17.08
N LYS A 81 -10.95 11.03 -17.01
CA LYS A 81 -11.96 10.71 -18.03
C LYS A 81 -11.58 11.30 -19.40
N CYS A 82 -11.13 12.56 -19.43
CA CYS A 82 -10.65 13.21 -20.64
C CYS A 82 -9.40 12.53 -21.22
N ASN A 83 -8.46 12.12 -20.37
CA ASN A 83 -7.25 11.42 -20.81
C ASN A 83 -7.54 10.02 -21.35
N VAL A 84 -8.45 9.28 -20.70
CA VAL A 84 -8.95 7.98 -21.20
C VAL A 84 -9.59 8.18 -22.57
N GLN A 85 -10.46 9.17 -22.73
CA GLN A 85 -11.10 9.46 -24.02
C GLN A 85 -10.07 9.79 -25.11
N LYS A 86 -9.12 10.70 -24.84
CA LYS A 86 -8.04 11.04 -25.79
C LYS A 86 -7.19 9.83 -26.16
N SER A 87 -6.93 8.93 -25.21
CA SER A 87 -6.20 7.69 -25.47
C SER A 87 -6.99 6.77 -26.39
N GLN A 88 -8.27 6.56 -26.09
CA GLN A 88 -9.19 5.77 -26.92
C GLN A 88 -9.30 6.35 -28.32
N ASP A 89 -9.48 7.67 -28.47
CA ASP A 89 -9.58 8.33 -29.79
C ASP A 89 -8.30 8.18 -30.62
N ARG A 90 -7.12 8.20 -29.98
CA ARG A 90 -5.85 7.90 -30.66
C ARG A 90 -5.79 6.46 -31.16
N VAL A 91 -6.26 5.50 -30.37
CA VAL A 91 -6.34 4.09 -30.79
C VAL A 91 -7.34 3.92 -31.94
N ARG A 92 -8.52 4.55 -31.84
CA ARG A 92 -9.55 4.58 -32.90
C ARG A 92 -9.02 5.13 -34.21
N LYS A 93 -8.29 6.25 -34.16
CA LYS A 93 -7.66 6.84 -35.34
C LYS A 93 -6.67 5.88 -36.00
N ARG A 94 -5.80 5.23 -35.20
CA ARG A 94 -4.84 4.23 -35.70
C ARG A 94 -5.52 3.00 -36.31
N LYS A 95 -6.62 2.52 -35.71
CA LYS A 95 -7.42 1.42 -36.26
C LYS A 95 -8.05 1.80 -37.60
N ARG A 96 -8.65 3.00 -37.68
CA ARG A 96 -9.23 3.54 -38.92
C ARG A 96 -8.19 3.66 -40.04
N GLU A 97 -6.99 4.16 -39.73
CA GLU A 97 -5.87 4.23 -40.69
C GLU A 97 -5.42 2.85 -41.20
N ARG A 98 -5.62 1.79 -40.41
CA ARG A 98 -5.35 0.39 -40.78
C ARG A 98 -6.56 -0.31 -41.42
N GLY A 99 -7.68 0.40 -41.62
CA GLY A 99 -8.93 -0.18 -42.12
C GLY A 99 -9.63 -1.13 -41.14
N GLN A 100 -9.23 -1.15 -39.87
CA GLN A 100 -9.93 -1.90 -38.82
C GLN A 100 -11.08 -1.06 -38.25
N GLU A 101 -12.29 -1.61 -38.27
CA GLU A 101 -13.42 -1.00 -37.59
C GLU A 101 -13.25 -1.06 -36.06
N ASP A 102 -13.91 -0.14 -35.36
CA ASP A 102 -13.85 -0.05 -33.89
C ASP A 102 -15.02 -0.78 -33.21
N ASN A 103 -15.82 -1.49 -34.00
CA ASN A 103 -16.87 -2.38 -33.53
C ASN A 103 -16.22 -3.65 -32.98
N PHE A 104 -16.61 -4.06 -31.77
CA PHE A 104 -16.26 -5.39 -31.27
C PHE A 104 -17.20 -6.39 -31.92
N GLU A 105 -16.63 -7.35 -32.64
CA GLU A 105 -17.40 -8.45 -33.21
C GLU A 105 -17.40 -9.63 -32.22
N VAL A 106 -18.49 -10.40 -32.25
CA VAL A 106 -18.56 -11.67 -31.53
C VAL A 106 -17.53 -12.59 -32.18
N GLY A 107 -16.51 -13.03 -31.41
CA GLY A 107 -15.32 -13.69 -31.94
C GLY A 107 -14.00 -13.01 -31.53
N ASP A 108 -14.04 -11.71 -31.23
CA ASP A 108 -12.85 -10.93 -30.92
C ASP A 108 -12.18 -11.32 -29.60
N LEU A 109 -10.84 -11.29 -29.59
CA LEU A 109 -10.04 -11.52 -28.39
C LEU A 109 -10.02 -10.28 -27.49
N VAL A 110 -10.66 -10.38 -26.33
CA VAL A 110 -10.82 -9.31 -25.34
C VAL A 110 -10.17 -9.67 -24.01
N LEU A 111 -9.66 -8.65 -23.30
CA LEU A 111 -9.20 -8.79 -21.92
C LEU A 111 -10.37 -8.58 -20.95
N ARG A 112 -10.55 -9.50 -20.00
CA ARG A 112 -11.61 -9.46 -18.99
C ARG A 112 -11.02 -9.14 -17.62
N LYS A 113 -11.73 -8.36 -16.81
CA LYS A 113 -11.31 -8.07 -15.42
C LYS A 113 -11.26 -9.35 -14.57
N ASN A 114 -10.19 -9.53 -13.80
CA ASN A 114 -10.02 -10.66 -12.89
C ASN A 114 -10.75 -10.41 -11.56
N VAL A 115 -12.06 -10.65 -11.51
CA VAL A 115 -12.90 -10.41 -10.32
C VAL A 115 -12.43 -11.22 -9.10
N LYS A 116 -11.76 -12.37 -9.31
CA LYS A 116 -11.24 -13.22 -8.23
C LYS A 116 -10.14 -12.54 -7.40
N GLN A 117 -9.49 -11.49 -7.93
CA GLN A 117 -8.49 -10.73 -7.17
C GLN A 117 -9.08 -9.68 -6.24
N GLU A 118 -10.26 -9.13 -6.52
CA GLU A 118 -10.81 -8.01 -5.74
C GLU A 118 -11.11 -8.39 -4.28
N LEU A 119 -11.29 -9.68 -4.00
CA LEU A 119 -11.66 -10.20 -2.68
C LEU A 119 -10.55 -11.03 -1.99
N ARG A 120 -9.35 -11.12 -2.56
CA ARG A 120 -8.25 -11.89 -1.96
C ARG A 120 -7.48 -11.04 -0.94
N LYS A 121 -7.27 -11.60 0.25
CA LYS A 121 -6.37 -11.06 1.29
C LYS A 121 -5.13 -11.96 1.37
N GLY A 122 -4.12 -11.65 0.55
CA GLY A 122 -2.81 -12.33 0.54
C GLY A 122 -2.58 -13.33 -0.61
N GLY A 123 -1.32 -13.67 -0.85
CA GLY A 123 -0.84 -14.51 -1.96
C GLY A 123 -0.03 -13.74 -3.00
N LYS A 124 0.55 -14.45 -3.99
CA LYS A 124 1.29 -13.82 -5.10
C LYS A 124 0.33 -12.98 -5.94
N GLN A 125 0.68 -11.72 -6.21
CA GLN A 125 -0.13 -10.83 -7.02
C GLN A 125 -0.14 -11.32 -8.48
N GLU A 126 -1.29 -11.81 -8.94
CA GLU A 126 -1.54 -12.18 -10.33
C GLU A 126 -1.96 -10.94 -11.16
N ALA A 127 -2.18 -11.13 -12.47
CA ALA A 127 -2.63 -10.04 -13.33
C ALA A 127 -4.10 -9.65 -13.08
N ASN A 128 -4.36 -8.33 -13.04
CA ASN A 128 -5.69 -7.73 -12.88
C ASN A 128 -6.65 -8.02 -14.05
N MET A 129 -6.11 -8.45 -15.19
CA MET A 129 -6.85 -8.77 -16.42
C MET A 129 -6.55 -10.21 -16.83
N LEU A 130 -7.59 -10.95 -17.20
CA LEU A 130 -7.56 -12.30 -17.74
C LEU A 130 -7.74 -12.24 -19.26
N GLY A 131 -7.01 -13.07 -19.99
CA GLY A 131 -7.12 -13.17 -21.44
C GLY A 131 -5.85 -12.78 -22.18
N PRO A 132 -5.85 -12.90 -23.52
CA PRO A 132 -7.00 -12.65 -24.39
C PRO A 132 -8.05 -13.77 -24.44
N LEU A 133 -9.33 -13.43 -24.33
CA LEU A 133 -10.47 -14.35 -24.33
C LEU A 133 -11.40 -14.04 -25.51
N ASN A 134 -11.90 -15.05 -26.21
CA ASN A 134 -12.90 -14.83 -27.27
C ASN A 134 -14.22 -14.31 -26.66
N SER A 135 -14.72 -13.17 -27.16
CA SER A 135 -15.98 -12.53 -26.77
C SER A 135 -17.22 -13.44 -26.94
N GLU A 136 -17.11 -14.49 -27.75
CA GLU A 136 -18.13 -15.52 -28.01
C GLU A 136 -18.28 -16.53 -26.86
N THR A 137 -17.25 -16.68 -26.02
CA THR A 137 -17.27 -17.61 -24.87
C THR A 137 -17.97 -17.02 -23.65
N ARG A 138 -19.23 -16.61 -23.78
CA ARG A 138 -20.12 -16.50 -22.62
C ARG A 138 -20.70 -17.87 -22.30
N GLY A 139 -20.23 -18.49 -21.21
CA GLY A 139 -21.08 -19.39 -20.44
C GLY A 139 -20.63 -20.84 -20.23
N LYS A 140 -19.33 -21.15 -20.28
CA LYS A 140 -18.83 -22.40 -19.69
C LYS A 140 -17.59 -22.07 -18.89
N ASP A 141 -17.75 -22.10 -17.57
CA ASP A 141 -16.74 -22.39 -16.55
C ASP A 141 -17.24 -21.71 -15.26
N CYS A 142 -18.17 -22.44 -14.62
CA CYS A 142 -18.42 -22.35 -13.19
C CYS A 142 -17.16 -22.83 -12.44
#